data_AF-A0A409XDQ8-F1
#
_entry.id   AF-A0A409XDQ8-F1
#
_cell.length_a   1.000
_cell.length_b   1.000
_cell.length_c   1.000
_cell.angle_alpha   90.00
_cell.angle_beta   90.00
_cell.angle_gamma   90.00
#
_symmetry.space_group_name_H-M   'P 1'
#
loop_
_entity.id
_entity.type
_entity.pdbx_description
1 polymer ?
#
loop_
_entity_poly.entity_id
_entity_poly.type
_entity_poly.pdbx_seq_one_letter_code
_entity_poly.pdbx_strand_id
1 'polypeptide(L)'
;MKTLALMFPKSDTSPKKYTNLVLWKSVKTAKATDAIDSFDHGGLNDEDIISVHPKFPQTHKSSIDPKTIPTTQTLQCDVSRTNGLVGLKTELQGHICKETTATVAQANKLKAKSEVADPSEKKKGKAQKEDGLQEFLTDARWKDLFIPSITHALYVSREPFPDWTTDSKTFLATVQKVFNVSFPNVTYTLSAGDAVTTTAYKCVKSCKSLLASAVLNHIVAFFNAPEYATNRKNILYFVKWVLRHGGPAYFSVPIPSDSIINHKHKDYVPPDGFLKSDFISPIAKQYLNFAKQSGLKPALDAKHASISFTLLDGLADANLIANLVEQAFVAFWTGSYVTPKKFDHKECLSSMKDFLKHLNKVKEDQWRQILQF
;
A
#
# COMPACT_ATOMS: atom_id res chain seq x y z
N MET A 1 35.70 -57.79 -1.24
CA MET A 1 34.87 -59.01 -1.35
C MET A 1 33.68 -58.87 -0.39
N LYS A 2 32.48 -59.16 -0.91
CA LYS A 2 31.21 -59.49 -0.23
C LYS A 2 30.40 -58.36 0.43
N THR A 3 29.52 -57.82 -0.42
CA THR A 3 28.16 -57.35 -0.20
C THR A 3 27.37 -58.16 0.84
N LEU A 4 26.62 -57.47 1.72
CA LEU A 4 25.52 -58.04 2.49
C LEU A 4 24.26 -57.18 2.28
N ALA A 5 23.38 -57.69 1.42
CA ALA A 5 22.03 -57.22 1.21
C ALA A 5 21.11 -57.92 2.22
N LEU A 6 20.35 -57.15 3.00
CA LEU A 6 19.30 -57.67 3.89
C LEU A 6 17.96 -57.46 3.21
N MET A 7 17.46 -58.54 2.61
CA MET A 7 16.08 -58.71 2.15
C MET A 7 15.18 -58.95 3.37
N PHE A 8 14.10 -58.19 3.48
CA PHE A 8 12.93 -58.58 4.29
C PHE A 8 11.75 -58.93 3.37
N PRO A 9 10.93 -59.92 3.75
CA PRO A 9 9.91 -60.51 2.89
C PRO A 9 8.66 -59.62 2.73
N LYS A 10 8.03 -59.75 1.56
CA LYS A 10 6.70 -59.21 1.25
C LYS A 10 5.65 -59.89 2.12
N SER A 11 4.89 -59.11 2.88
CA SER A 11 3.66 -59.60 3.53
C SER A 11 2.44 -59.22 2.70
N ASP A 12 1.88 -60.22 2.01
CA ASP A 12 0.53 -60.23 1.47
C ASP A 12 -0.48 -60.23 2.63
N THR A 13 -1.28 -59.17 2.76
CA THR A 13 -2.63 -59.28 3.30
C THR A 13 -3.48 -58.10 2.83
N SER A 14 -4.51 -58.43 2.07
CA SER A 14 -5.73 -57.64 1.91
C SER A 14 -6.91 -58.57 2.24
N PRO A 15 -8.14 -58.09 2.48
CA PRO A 15 -8.59 -56.85 3.12
C PRO A 15 -9.68 -57.12 4.19
N LYS A 16 -9.97 -56.16 5.08
CA LYS A 16 -11.33 -56.01 5.63
C LYS A 16 -11.75 -54.55 5.67
N LYS A 17 -12.82 -54.27 4.91
CA LYS A 17 -13.62 -53.05 4.94
C LYS A 17 -14.34 -52.96 6.29
N TYR A 18 -14.38 -51.78 6.91
CA TYR A 18 -15.60 -51.25 7.51
C TYR A 18 -15.64 -49.72 7.39
N THR A 19 -16.81 -49.29 6.98
CA THR A 19 -17.33 -47.96 6.73
C THR A 19 -17.50 -47.19 8.03
N ASN A 20 -17.15 -45.90 8.07
CA ASN A 20 -18.05 -44.79 8.43
C ASN A 20 -17.33 -43.43 8.38
N LEU A 21 -17.78 -42.60 7.43
CA LEU A 21 -18.11 -41.17 7.55
C LEU A 21 -17.33 -40.31 8.57
N VAL A 22 -16.53 -39.34 8.09
CA VAL A 22 -16.87 -37.89 8.02
C VAL A 22 -15.66 -37.09 7.48
N LEU A 23 -15.96 -36.35 6.40
CA LEU A 23 -15.22 -35.27 5.72
C LEU A 23 -13.91 -34.75 6.35
N TRP A 24 -12.78 -35.09 5.72
CA TRP A 24 -11.65 -34.15 5.54
C TRP A 24 -11.21 -34.26 4.07
N LYS A 25 -11.56 -33.26 3.26
CA LYS A 25 -11.07 -33.16 1.89
C LYS A 25 -9.59 -32.78 1.93
N SER A 26 -8.73 -33.70 1.50
CA SER A 26 -7.34 -33.39 1.18
C SER A 26 -7.29 -32.47 -0.03
N VAL A 27 -6.67 -31.30 0.15
CA VAL A 27 -6.37 -30.39 -0.95
C VAL A 27 -5.23 -31.02 -1.76
N LYS A 28 -5.56 -31.48 -2.96
CA LYS A 28 -4.56 -31.83 -3.97
C LYS A 28 -3.92 -30.53 -4.45
N THR A 29 -2.65 -30.31 -4.12
CA THR A 29 -1.83 -29.28 -4.77
C THR A 29 -1.51 -29.73 -6.19
N ALA A 30 -2.34 -29.28 -7.14
CA ALA A 30 -1.98 -29.32 -8.56
C ALA A 30 -0.90 -28.25 -8.80
N LYS A 31 0.22 -28.65 -9.41
CA LYS A 31 1.15 -27.72 -10.05
C LYS A 31 0.42 -27.11 -11.24
N ALA A 32 -0.10 -25.90 -11.05
CA ALA A 32 -0.64 -25.08 -12.13
C ALA A 32 0.40 -24.00 -12.48
N THR A 33 0.94 -24.07 -13.69
CA THR A 33 1.53 -22.92 -14.36
C THR A 33 0.38 -22.07 -14.88
N ASP A 34 -0.28 -21.35 -13.99
CA ASP A 34 -1.32 -20.40 -14.36
C ASP A 34 -0.70 -19.03 -14.57
N ALA A 35 -0.72 -18.55 -15.82
CA ALA A 35 -0.72 -17.13 -16.10
C ALA A 35 -2.08 -16.58 -15.66
N ILE A 36 -2.28 -16.48 -14.34
CA ILE A 36 -3.43 -15.80 -13.75
C ILE A 36 -3.30 -14.34 -14.13
N ASP A 37 -4.27 -13.82 -14.89
CA ASP A 37 -4.46 -12.39 -15.03
C ASP A 37 -4.75 -11.82 -13.64
N SER A 38 -3.69 -11.39 -12.96
CA SER A 38 -3.70 -11.01 -11.55
C SER A 38 -4.56 -9.77 -11.27
N PHE A 39 -5.14 -9.16 -12.31
CA PHE A 39 -5.98 -7.98 -12.23
C PHE A 39 -7.47 -8.26 -12.50
N ASP A 40 -7.84 -9.49 -12.85
CA ASP A 40 -9.24 -9.89 -13.13
C ASP A 40 -9.97 -10.42 -11.88
N HIS A 41 -9.41 -10.21 -10.69
CA HIS A 41 -10.00 -10.64 -9.43
C HIS A 41 -10.54 -9.42 -8.66
N GLY A 42 -11.84 -9.50 -8.34
CA GLY A 42 -12.69 -8.40 -7.87
C GLY A 42 -12.01 -7.44 -6.89
N GLY A 43 -11.88 -6.18 -7.32
CA GLY A 43 -11.48 -5.09 -6.45
C GLY A 43 -12.55 -4.82 -5.40
N LEU A 44 -12.16 -4.85 -4.13
CA LEU A 44 -12.99 -4.39 -3.03
C LEU A 44 -13.39 -2.92 -3.30
N ASN A 45 -14.70 -2.67 -3.40
CA ASN A 45 -15.24 -1.31 -3.42
C ASN A 45 -14.97 -0.62 -2.08
N ASP A 46 -15.05 0.71 -2.02
CA ASP A 46 -14.85 1.44 -0.75
C ASP A 46 -15.89 1.03 0.32
N GLU A 47 -16.99 0.42 -0.11
CA GLU A 47 -18.04 -0.18 0.72
C GLU A 47 -17.69 -1.61 1.21
N ASP A 48 -16.76 -2.32 0.57
CA ASP A 48 -16.34 -3.67 0.98
C ASP A 48 -15.29 -3.65 2.11
N ILE A 49 -14.91 -2.46 2.57
CA ILE A 49 -14.07 -2.24 3.75
C ILE A 49 -14.82 -2.56 5.06
N ILE A 50 -16.09 -2.98 4.98
CA ILE A 50 -16.80 -3.63 6.08
C ILE A 50 -16.23 -5.05 6.24
N SER A 51 -15.02 -5.12 6.79
CA SER A 51 -14.23 -6.33 6.93
C SER A 51 -14.92 -7.35 7.84
N VAL A 52 -14.86 -8.62 7.43
CA VAL A 52 -15.08 -9.77 8.32
C VAL A 52 -14.12 -9.62 9.50
N HIS A 53 -14.67 -9.45 10.70
CA HIS A 53 -13.87 -9.43 11.93
C HIS A 53 -13.02 -10.70 12.02
N PRO A 54 -11.72 -10.62 12.35
CA PRO A 54 -11.00 -11.78 12.82
C PRO A 54 -11.79 -12.37 14.00
N LYS A 55 -12.10 -13.67 13.95
CA LYS A 55 -12.79 -14.34 15.06
C LYS A 55 -11.82 -14.41 16.25
N PHE A 56 -11.84 -13.38 17.08
CA PHE A 56 -11.13 -13.41 18.35
C PHE A 56 -11.95 -14.24 19.35
N PRO A 57 -11.32 -15.11 20.16
CA PRO A 57 -12.00 -15.75 21.27
C PRO A 57 -12.59 -14.66 22.18
N GLN A 58 -13.91 -14.70 22.37
CA GLN A 58 -14.63 -13.73 23.19
C GLN A 58 -14.20 -13.89 24.65
N THR A 59 -13.36 -13.00 25.15
CA THR A 59 -13.09 -12.86 26.58
C THR A 59 -14.16 -11.98 27.20
N HIS A 60 -14.89 -12.52 28.18
CA HIS A 60 -15.85 -11.79 29.00
C HIS A 60 -15.21 -10.50 29.54
N LYS A 61 -15.80 -9.35 29.21
CA LYS A 61 -15.30 -8.03 29.62
C LYS A 61 -15.70 -7.77 31.08
N SER A 62 -14.72 -7.65 31.97
CA SER A 62 -14.85 -6.94 33.23
C SER A 62 -14.60 -5.44 32.98
N SER A 63 -15.60 -4.61 33.24
CA SER A 63 -15.54 -3.15 33.14
C SER A 63 -14.54 -2.59 34.16
N ILE A 64 -13.58 -1.79 33.71
CA ILE A 64 -12.70 -0.99 34.58
C ILE A 64 -12.79 0.45 34.10
N ASP A 65 -13.19 1.35 34.99
CA ASP A 65 -13.34 2.77 34.74
C ASP A 65 -11.98 3.48 34.50
N PRO A 66 -11.90 4.42 33.55
CA PRO A 66 -10.68 5.15 33.27
C PRO A 66 -10.45 6.31 34.27
N LYS A 67 -9.28 6.30 34.93
CA LYS A 67 -8.75 7.45 35.68
C LYS A 67 -8.09 8.47 34.74
N THR A 68 -8.42 9.74 35.00
CA THR A 68 -7.95 10.96 34.33
C THR A 68 -6.44 11.16 34.48
N ILE A 69 -5.75 11.49 33.39
CA ILE A 69 -4.31 11.82 33.34
C ILE A 69 -4.16 13.35 33.21
N PRO A 70 -3.22 14.01 33.92
CA PRO A 70 -3.05 15.46 33.87
C PRO A 70 -2.26 15.94 32.64
N THR A 71 -2.69 17.09 32.12
CA THR A 71 -2.17 17.83 30.97
C THR A 71 -0.75 18.36 31.21
N THR A 72 0.19 18.06 30.30
CA THR A 72 1.56 18.60 30.32
C THR A 72 1.72 19.75 29.31
N GLN A 73 2.43 20.79 29.75
CA GLN A 73 2.69 22.03 29.02
C GLN A 73 3.58 21.81 27.79
N THR A 74 3.17 22.41 26.68
CA THR A 74 3.85 22.44 25.38
C THR A 74 5.06 23.38 25.40
N LEU A 75 6.23 22.86 25.01
CA LEU A 75 7.42 23.66 24.71
C LEU A 75 7.22 24.41 23.39
N GLN A 76 7.40 25.74 23.41
CA GLN A 76 7.36 26.57 22.21
C GLN A 76 8.62 26.37 21.37
N CYS A 77 8.43 26.13 20.07
CA CYS A 77 9.49 25.98 19.09
C CYS A 77 9.82 27.34 18.46
N ASP A 78 11.09 27.74 18.51
CA ASP A 78 11.59 28.99 17.93
C ASP A 78 11.72 28.86 16.40
N VAL A 79 10.88 29.60 15.69
CA VAL A 79 10.78 29.62 14.21
C VAL A 79 11.75 30.60 13.55
N SER A 80 12.66 31.24 14.30
CA SER A 80 13.55 32.28 13.75
C SER A 80 14.81 31.76 13.02
N ARG A 81 15.10 30.46 13.05
CA ARG A 81 16.31 29.90 12.40
C ARG A 81 16.03 29.39 10.99
N THR A 82 16.28 30.24 9.98
CA THR A 82 16.39 29.84 8.57
C THR A 82 17.86 29.77 8.15
N ASN A 83 18.26 28.64 7.54
CA ASN A 83 19.59 28.44 6.95
C ASN A 83 19.67 29.19 5.62
N GLY A 84 20.53 30.20 5.54
CA GLY A 84 20.69 31.09 4.37
C GLY A 84 21.45 30.51 3.18
N LEU A 85 21.30 29.22 2.86
CA LEU A 85 22.10 28.55 1.80
C LEU A 85 21.28 27.90 0.67
N VAL A 86 20.04 28.35 0.45
CA VAL A 86 19.27 27.98 -0.75
C VAL A 86 18.69 29.25 -1.37
N GLY A 87 19.51 29.92 -2.16
CA GLY A 87 19.07 30.95 -3.08
C GLY A 87 18.46 30.33 -4.33
N LEU A 88 17.18 29.97 -4.27
CA LEU A 88 16.35 29.80 -5.47
C LEU A 88 15.30 30.90 -5.46
N LYS A 89 15.54 31.92 -6.29
CA LYS A 89 14.56 32.96 -6.61
C LYS A 89 13.44 32.30 -7.41
N THR A 90 12.32 32.05 -6.76
CA THR A 90 11.03 31.89 -7.44
C THR A 90 10.24 33.15 -7.19
N GLU A 91 10.19 34.02 -8.20
CA GLU A 91 9.25 35.14 -8.25
C GLU A 91 7.83 34.56 -8.29
N LEU A 92 7.14 34.64 -7.15
CA LEU A 92 5.70 34.45 -7.09
C LEU A 92 5.08 35.79 -6.74
N GLN A 93 4.77 36.54 -7.79
CA GLN A 93 3.93 37.73 -7.76
C GLN A 93 2.54 37.33 -7.27
N GLY A 94 2.06 38.05 -6.27
CA GLY A 94 0.99 37.61 -5.39
C GLY A 94 -0.41 37.59 -5.99
N HIS A 95 -1.30 36.92 -5.24
CA HIS A 95 -2.69 37.33 -5.12
C HIS A 95 -3.21 36.95 -3.73
N ILE A 96 -3.34 37.99 -2.90
CA ILE A 96 -4.08 37.98 -1.64
C ILE A 96 -5.56 37.85 -2.01
N CYS A 97 -6.22 36.76 -1.60
CA CYS A 97 -7.67 36.66 -1.68
C CYS A 97 -8.24 36.66 -0.26
N LYS A 98 -9.00 37.71 0.03
CA LYS A 98 -9.66 37.95 1.32
C LYS A 98 -10.83 36.97 1.50
N GLU A 99 -10.88 36.43 2.70
CA GLU A 99 -12.00 35.70 3.29
C GLU A 99 -13.26 36.58 3.27
N THR A 100 -14.38 36.05 2.78
CA THR A 100 -15.71 36.66 2.98
C THR A 100 -16.67 35.60 3.49
N THR A 101 -17.24 35.92 4.65
CA THR A 101 -18.19 35.17 5.45
C THR A 101 -19.49 34.84 4.72
N ALA A 102 -20.02 33.66 5.02
CA ALA A 102 -21.30 33.15 4.56
C ALA A 102 -22.49 33.94 5.16
N THR A 103 -23.47 34.27 4.31
CA THR A 103 -24.80 34.71 4.74
C THR A 103 -25.84 33.77 4.15
N VAL A 104 -26.62 33.18 5.07
CA VAL A 104 -27.82 32.36 4.83
C VAL A 104 -28.91 33.22 4.19
N ALA A 105 -29.53 32.73 3.11
CA ALA A 105 -30.81 33.25 2.65
C ALA A 105 -31.68 32.14 2.05
N GLN A 106 -32.91 32.08 2.54
CA GLN A 106 -34.00 31.16 2.20
C GLN A 106 -34.42 31.28 0.73
N ALA A 107 -34.62 30.14 0.06
CA ALA A 107 -35.23 30.07 -1.27
C ALA A 107 -36.75 29.88 -1.16
N ASN A 108 -37.48 30.91 -1.58
CA ASN A 108 -38.93 30.86 -1.79
C ASN A 108 -39.28 30.24 -3.15
N LYS A 109 -40.39 29.51 -3.13
CA LYS A 109 -40.97 28.69 -4.17
C LYS A 109 -41.92 29.54 -5.04
N LEU A 110 -41.62 29.75 -6.32
CA LEU A 110 -42.62 30.22 -7.28
C LEU A 110 -42.51 29.47 -8.61
N LYS A 111 -43.64 28.85 -8.99
CA LYS A 111 -43.96 28.32 -10.30
C LYS A 111 -44.13 29.48 -11.28
N ALA A 112 -43.48 29.42 -12.43
CA ALA A 112 -43.90 30.15 -13.63
C ALA A 112 -43.80 29.23 -14.84
N LYS A 113 -44.96 29.02 -15.46
CA LYS A 113 -45.20 28.27 -16.69
C LYS A 113 -45.05 29.28 -17.83
N SER A 114 -44.12 29.07 -18.77
CA SER A 114 -44.14 29.77 -20.05
C SER A 114 -43.71 28.80 -21.15
N GLU A 115 -44.59 28.72 -22.12
CA GLU A 115 -44.63 27.87 -23.29
C GLU A 115 -44.47 28.82 -24.48
N VAL A 116 -43.31 28.79 -25.15
CA VAL A 116 -43.13 29.36 -26.49
C VAL A 116 -42.15 28.47 -27.25
N ALA A 117 -42.62 27.97 -28.38
CA ALA A 117 -41.92 27.09 -29.30
C ALA A 117 -40.94 27.85 -30.20
N ASP A 118 -39.81 27.22 -30.54
CA ASP A 118 -39.14 27.42 -31.83
C ASP A 118 -38.30 26.16 -32.18
N PRO A 119 -38.41 25.58 -33.40
CA PRO A 119 -37.75 24.32 -33.75
C PRO A 119 -36.43 24.60 -34.47
N SER A 120 -35.32 24.72 -33.72
CA SER A 120 -33.98 24.59 -34.31
C SER A 120 -33.52 23.15 -34.18
N GLU A 121 -33.56 22.43 -35.29
CA GLU A 121 -33.15 21.04 -35.47
C GLU A 121 -31.62 20.89 -35.27
N LYS A 122 -31.16 20.92 -34.01
CA LYS A 122 -29.80 20.55 -33.65
C LYS A 122 -29.65 19.05 -33.83
N LYS A 123 -29.13 18.64 -35.00
CA LYS A 123 -28.64 17.28 -35.26
C LYS A 123 -27.74 16.86 -34.09
N LYS A 124 -28.27 16.01 -33.20
CA LYS A 124 -27.52 15.28 -32.19
C LYS A 124 -26.56 14.34 -32.93
N GLY A 125 -25.38 14.85 -33.27
CA GLY A 125 -24.26 14.03 -33.70
C GLY A 125 -23.97 13.03 -32.59
N LYS A 126 -24.32 11.76 -32.83
CA LYS A 126 -24.04 10.67 -31.90
C LYS A 126 -22.54 10.64 -31.66
N ALA A 127 -22.15 10.73 -30.40
CA ALA A 127 -20.79 10.60 -29.94
C ALA A 127 -20.24 9.21 -30.31
N GLN A 128 -19.61 9.09 -31.47
CA GLN A 128 -18.85 7.90 -31.90
C GLN A 128 -17.45 7.85 -31.27
N LYS A 129 -17.15 8.70 -30.27
CA LYS A 129 -15.78 8.89 -29.78
C LYS A 129 -15.34 7.87 -28.73
N GLU A 130 -16.25 7.06 -28.19
CA GLU A 130 -15.93 6.13 -27.09
C GLU A 130 -15.37 4.77 -27.55
N ASP A 131 -15.66 4.34 -28.78
CA ASP A 131 -15.39 2.95 -29.20
C ASP A 131 -13.88 2.65 -29.39
N GLY A 132 -13.10 3.64 -29.84
CA GLY A 132 -11.66 3.47 -30.10
C GLY A 132 -10.79 3.30 -28.84
N LEU A 133 -11.29 3.64 -27.65
CA LEU A 133 -10.51 3.49 -26.42
C LEU A 133 -10.48 2.06 -25.90
N GLN A 134 -11.45 1.22 -26.28
CA GLN A 134 -11.51 -0.18 -25.86
C GLN A 134 -10.39 -1.01 -26.52
N GLU A 135 -9.93 -0.61 -27.71
CA GLU A 135 -8.84 -1.27 -28.43
C GLU A 135 -7.53 -1.26 -27.61
N PHE A 136 -7.25 -0.18 -26.87
CA PHE A 136 -6.06 -0.11 -26.02
C PHE A 136 -6.10 -1.04 -24.82
N LEU A 137 -7.31 -1.37 -24.31
CA LEU A 137 -7.48 -2.26 -23.17
C LEU A 137 -7.35 -3.74 -23.56
N THR A 138 -7.57 -4.06 -24.83
CA THR A 138 -7.43 -5.43 -25.37
C THR A 138 -6.05 -5.68 -25.99
N ASP A 139 -5.27 -4.63 -26.26
CA ASP A 139 -3.89 -4.73 -26.75
C ASP A 139 -2.97 -5.43 -25.72
N ALA A 140 -2.14 -6.37 -26.17
CA ALA A 140 -1.22 -7.12 -25.30
C ALA A 140 -0.29 -6.20 -24.49
N ARG A 141 0.11 -5.05 -25.05
CA ARG A 141 0.95 -4.05 -24.36
C ARG A 141 0.29 -3.48 -23.12
N TRP A 142 -1.04 -3.53 -23.01
CA TRP A 142 -1.73 -3.14 -21.79
C TRP A 142 -1.24 -3.98 -20.60
N LYS A 143 -1.26 -5.31 -20.76
CA LYS A 143 -0.86 -6.26 -19.71
C LYS A 143 0.65 -6.32 -19.55
N ASP A 144 1.38 -6.36 -20.67
CA ASP A 144 2.82 -6.64 -20.66
C ASP A 144 3.68 -5.41 -20.33
N LEU A 145 3.15 -4.20 -20.52
CA LEU A 145 3.94 -2.97 -20.41
C LEU A 145 3.22 -1.86 -19.64
N PHE A 146 1.96 -1.58 -19.95
CA PHE A 146 1.22 -0.48 -19.32
C PHE A 146 0.96 -0.75 -17.83
N ILE A 147 0.42 -1.92 -17.48
CA ILE A 147 0.14 -2.29 -16.08
C ILE A 147 1.43 -2.29 -15.24
N PRO A 148 2.52 -2.98 -15.64
CA PRO A 148 3.79 -2.89 -14.92
C PRO A 148 4.31 -1.46 -14.77
N SER A 149 4.07 -0.60 -15.76
CA SER A 149 4.51 0.79 -15.75
C SER A 149 3.68 1.70 -14.85
N ILE A 150 2.36 1.54 -14.80
CA ILE A 150 1.54 2.32 -13.87
C ILE A 150 1.78 1.84 -12.42
N THR A 151 2.01 0.55 -12.22
CA THR A 151 2.44 0.00 -10.93
C THR A 151 3.80 0.54 -10.51
N HIS A 152 4.79 0.58 -11.42
CA HIS A 152 6.06 1.25 -11.17
C HIS A 152 5.86 2.72 -10.79
N ALA A 153 5.06 3.47 -11.55
CA ALA A 153 4.79 4.87 -11.23
C ALA A 153 4.17 5.06 -9.83
N LEU A 154 3.24 4.18 -9.43
CA LEU A 154 2.67 4.16 -8.08
C LEU A 154 3.76 3.98 -7.03
N TYR A 155 4.67 3.06 -7.31
CA TYR A 155 5.72 2.63 -6.40
C TYR A 155 6.78 3.70 -6.12
N VAL A 156 7.03 4.57 -7.09
CA VAL A 156 7.97 5.70 -6.96
C VAL A 156 7.28 7.03 -6.63
N SER A 157 5.96 7.02 -6.42
CA SER A 157 5.19 8.26 -6.25
C SER A 157 5.22 8.77 -4.82
N ARG A 158 5.91 9.87 -4.55
CA ARG A 158 6.04 10.50 -3.21
C ARG A 158 4.75 10.59 -2.39
N GLU A 159 3.61 10.86 -3.03
CA GLU A 159 2.31 10.89 -2.36
C GLU A 159 1.35 9.84 -2.95
N PRO A 160 1.51 8.54 -2.63
CA PRO A 160 0.80 7.46 -3.31
C PRO A 160 -0.70 7.45 -3.02
N PHE A 161 -1.19 8.29 -2.11
CA PHE A 161 -2.61 8.43 -1.76
C PHE A 161 -3.26 9.67 -2.41
N PRO A 162 -2.86 10.92 -2.09
CA PRO A 162 -3.56 12.10 -2.58
C PRO A 162 -3.32 12.34 -4.08
N ASP A 163 -2.16 11.98 -4.61
CA ASP A 163 -1.88 12.15 -6.04
C ASP A 163 -2.55 11.09 -6.92
N TRP A 164 -3.11 10.03 -6.34
CA TRP A 164 -3.64 8.85 -7.06
C TRP A 164 -5.15 8.72 -6.93
N THR A 165 -5.85 9.81 -7.20
CA THR A 165 -7.32 9.89 -7.29
C THR A 165 -7.75 10.18 -8.74
N THR A 166 -9.02 9.92 -9.07
CA THR A 166 -9.54 10.13 -10.43
C THR A 166 -9.57 11.60 -10.87
N ASP A 167 -9.65 12.52 -9.91
CA ASP A 167 -9.64 13.97 -10.09
C ASP A 167 -8.22 14.58 -10.01
N SER A 168 -7.21 13.79 -9.64
CA SER A 168 -5.83 14.25 -9.55
C SER A 168 -5.24 14.54 -10.93
N LYS A 169 -4.77 15.78 -11.10
CA LYS A 169 -3.99 16.18 -12.29
C LYS A 169 -2.66 15.42 -12.37
N THR A 170 -2.05 15.13 -11.23
CA THR A 170 -0.81 14.34 -11.14
C THR A 170 -1.04 12.92 -11.63
N PHE A 171 -2.16 12.30 -11.25
CA PHE A 171 -2.55 10.98 -11.72
C PHE A 171 -2.72 10.98 -13.24
N LEU A 172 -3.55 11.88 -13.79
CA LEU A 172 -3.78 11.94 -15.23
C LEU A 172 -2.49 12.15 -16.03
N ALA A 173 -1.62 13.06 -15.58
CA ALA A 173 -0.32 13.28 -16.21
C ALA A 173 0.57 12.02 -16.17
N THR A 174 0.51 11.28 -15.07
CA THR A 174 1.25 10.02 -14.90
C THR A 174 0.70 8.93 -15.82
N VAL A 175 -0.62 8.76 -15.89
CA VAL A 175 -1.28 7.82 -16.81
C VAL A 175 -0.94 8.17 -18.26
N GLN A 176 -0.98 9.45 -18.64
CA GLN A 176 -0.56 9.89 -19.98
C GLN A 176 0.89 9.54 -20.27
N LYS A 177 1.80 9.76 -19.33
CA LYS A 177 3.22 9.41 -19.48
C LYS A 177 3.38 7.90 -19.71
N VAL A 178 2.70 7.08 -18.91
CA VAL A 178 2.73 5.61 -19.03
C VAL A 178 2.10 5.15 -20.36
N PHE A 179 1.02 5.80 -20.78
CA PHE A 179 0.36 5.54 -22.06
C PHE A 179 1.30 5.80 -23.22
N ASN A 180 1.96 6.97 -23.26
CA ASN A 180 2.90 7.32 -24.33
C ASN A 180 4.08 6.35 -24.42
N VAL A 181 4.56 5.86 -23.27
CA VAL A 181 5.62 4.84 -23.23
C VAL A 181 5.14 3.48 -23.75
N SER A 182 3.90 3.12 -23.45
CA SER A 182 3.34 1.82 -23.84
C SER A 182 2.87 1.80 -25.31
N PHE A 183 2.45 2.95 -25.83
CA PHE A 183 1.85 3.12 -27.15
C PHE A 183 2.53 4.26 -27.93
N PRO A 184 3.84 4.15 -28.25
CA PRO A 184 4.63 5.27 -28.79
C PRO A 184 4.18 5.79 -30.16
N ASN A 185 3.46 4.96 -30.93
CA ASN A 185 2.96 5.31 -32.26
C ASN A 185 1.55 5.92 -32.24
N VAL A 186 0.98 6.15 -31.05
CA VAL A 186 -0.39 6.65 -30.88
C VAL A 186 -0.33 8.08 -30.35
N THR A 187 -0.86 9.02 -31.12
CA THR A 187 -1.01 10.41 -30.68
C THR A 187 -2.40 10.60 -30.10
N TYR A 188 -2.58 10.23 -28.83
CA TYR A 188 -3.84 10.38 -28.12
C TYR A 188 -3.65 11.09 -26.78
N THR A 189 -4.47 12.12 -26.53
CA THR A 189 -4.47 12.86 -25.27
C THR A 189 -5.61 12.35 -24.40
N LEU A 190 -5.26 11.72 -23.27
CA LEU A 190 -6.18 11.19 -22.28
C LEU A 190 -6.88 12.30 -21.51
N SER A 191 -8.13 12.04 -21.17
CA SER A 191 -8.96 12.81 -20.25
C SER A 191 -9.25 12.01 -18.97
N ALA A 192 -9.66 12.70 -17.90
CA ALA A 192 -9.99 12.05 -16.62
C ALA A 192 -11.16 11.06 -16.73
N GLY A 193 -12.08 11.26 -17.68
CA GLY A 193 -13.25 10.41 -17.89
C GLY A 193 -13.03 9.24 -18.85
N ASP A 194 -11.85 9.14 -19.47
CA ASP A 194 -11.59 8.12 -20.48
C ASP A 194 -11.59 6.71 -19.87
N ALA A 195 -11.98 5.72 -20.68
CA ALA A 195 -11.97 4.32 -20.28
C ALA A 195 -10.57 3.86 -19.83
N VAL A 196 -9.51 4.33 -20.51
CA VAL A 196 -8.12 4.04 -20.15
C VAL A 196 -7.77 4.59 -18.77
N THR A 197 -8.04 5.87 -18.50
CA THR A 197 -7.76 6.51 -17.21
C THR A 197 -8.55 5.86 -16.08
N THR A 198 -9.83 5.58 -16.31
CA THR A 198 -10.71 4.90 -15.34
C THR A 198 -10.21 3.50 -15.02
N THR A 199 -9.78 2.75 -16.04
CA THR A 199 -9.25 1.39 -15.86
C THR A 199 -7.91 1.41 -15.16
N ALA A 200 -7.02 2.33 -15.51
CA ALA A 200 -5.75 2.54 -14.81
C ALA A 200 -5.96 2.82 -13.32
N TYR A 201 -6.96 3.65 -12.97
CA TYR A 201 -7.31 3.93 -11.58
C TYR A 201 -7.77 2.66 -10.84
N LYS A 202 -8.63 1.85 -11.48
CA LYS A 202 -9.07 0.55 -10.92
C LYS A 202 -7.88 -0.41 -10.72
N CYS A 203 -6.93 -0.46 -11.67
CA CYS A 203 -5.71 -1.27 -11.54
C CYS A 203 -4.88 -0.83 -10.33
N VAL A 204 -4.68 0.48 -10.15
CA VAL A 204 -3.95 1.04 -8.99
C VAL A 204 -4.66 0.70 -7.68
N LYS A 205 -5.98 0.88 -7.63
CA LYS A 205 -6.79 0.54 -6.45
C LYS A 205 -6.68 -0.95 -6.11
N SER A 206 -6.79 -1.81 -7.11
CA SER A 206 -6.62 -3.26 -6.96
C SER A 206 -5.22 -3.60 -6.45
N CYS A 207 -4.17 -3.00 -7.03
CA CYS A 207 -2.78 -3.20 -6.61
C CYS A 207 -2.57 -2.80 -5.13
N LYS A 208 -3.09 -1.65 -4.70
CA LYS A 208 -3.03 -1.21 -3.29
C LYS A 208 -3.76 -2.18 -2.35
N SER A 209 -4.95 -2.64 -2.75
CA SER A 209 -5.75 -3.60 -1.98
C SER A 209 -5.04 -4.96 -1.83
N LEU A 210 -4.46 -5.45 -2.94
CA LEU A 210 -3.66 -6.68 -2.95
C LEU A 210 -2.49 -6.55 -1.98
N LEU A 211 -1.75 -5.44 -2.05
CA LEU A 211 -0.62 -5.13 -1.17
C LEU A 211 -1.02 -5.11 0.31
N ALA A 212 -2.10 -4.39 0.64
CA ALA A 212 -2.64 -4.33 2.00
C ALA A 212 -3.03 -5.72 2.52
N SER A 213 -3.69 -6.52 1.68
CA SER A 213 -4.10 -7.89 2.00
C SER A 213 -2.90 -8.80 2.25
N ALA A 214 -1.85 -8.71 1.44
CA ALA A 214 -0.64 -9.50 1.62
C ALA A 214 0.08 -9.15 2.92
N VAL A 215 0.21 -7.86 3.25
CA VAL A 215 0.78 -7.41 4.53
C VAL A 215 -0.02 -7.94 5.71
N LEU A 216 -1.35 -7.79 5.67
CA LEU A 216 -2.23 -8.26 6.73
C LEU A 216 -2.12 -9.78 6.91
N ASN A 217 -2.17 -10.54 5.82
CA ASN A 217 -2.05 -12.00 5.85
C ASN A 217 -0.70 -12.44 6.43
N HIS A 218 0.39 -11.75 6.09
CA HIS A 218 1.73 -12.03 6.64
C HIS A 218 1.77 -11.82 8.16
N ILE A 219 1.19 -10.73 8.66
CA ILE A 219 1.13 -10.44 10.10
C ILE A 219 0.17 -11.38 10.84
N VAL A 220 -0.97 -11.74 10.24
CA VAL A 220 -1.88 -12.75 10.77
C VAL A 220 -1.15 -14.09 10.90
N ALA A 221 -0.39 -14.51 9.88
CA ALA A 221 0.40 -15.73 9.93
C ALA A 221 1.44 -15.70 11.06
N PHE A 222 2.10 -14.56 11.27
CA PHE A 222 3.01 -14.35 12.40
C PHE A 222 2.31 -14.54 13.75
N PHE A 223 1.15 -13.90 13.97
CA PHE A 223 0.40 -14.04 15.23
C PHE A 223 -0.33 -15.37 15.41
N ASN A 224 -0.37 -16.23 14.39
CA ASN A 224 -0.84 -17.61 14.54
C ASN A 224 0.21 -18.53 15.20
N ALA A 225 1.43 -18.04 15.45
CA ALA A 225 2.44 -18.80 16.18
C ALA A 225 1.96 -19.16 17.61
N PRO A 226 2.37 -20.32 18.17
CA PRO A 226 1.88 -20.81 19.46
C PRO A 226 2.08 -19.83 20.63
N GLU A 227 3.11 -18.99 20.58
CA GLU A 227 3.43 -17.98 21.59
C GLU A 227 2.41 -16.82 21.67
N TYR A 228 1.66 -16.60 20.59
CA TYR A 228 0.68 -15.50 20.46
C TYR A 228 -0.77 -15.98 20.40
N ALA A 229 -1.02 -17.16 19.81
CA ALA A 229 -2.37 -17.63 19.43
C ALA A 229 -3.41 -17.60 20.58
N THR A 230 -2.98 -17.82 21.82
CA THR A 230 -3.87 -17.86 22.99
C THR A 230 -3.68 -16.69 23.95
N ASN A 231 -2.67 -15.85 23.75
CA ASN A 231 -2.27 -14.82 24.71
C ASN A 231 -2.31 -13.42 24.12
N ARG A 232 -3.48 -12.77 24.25
CA ARG A 232 -3.68 -11.38 23.84
C ARG A 232 -2.69 -10.41 24.50
N LYS A 233 -2.25 -10.66 25.73
CA LYS A 233 -1.27 -9.78 26.40
C LYS A 233 0.08 -9.82 25.69
N ASN A 234 0.50 -10.99 25.21
CA ASN A 234 1.73 -11.14 24.43
C ASN A 234 1.63 -10.40 23.09
N ILE A 235 0.50 -10.52 22.39
CA ILE A 235 0.24 -9.76 21.15
C ILE A 235 0.36 -8.26 21.42
N LEU A 236 -0.32 -7.74 22.45
CA LEU A 236 -0.25 -6.32 22.78
C LEU A 236 1.19 -5.91 23.13
N TYR A 237 1.87 -6.66 24.00
CA TYR A 237 3.26 -6.37 24.35
C TYR A 237 4.16 -6.29 23.11
N PHE A 238 4.04 -7.26 22.20
CA PHE A 238 4.79 -7.30 20.95
C PHE A 238 4.43 -6.13 20.04
N VAL A 239 3.14 -5.82 19.84
CA VAL A 239 2.70 -4.70 18.99
C VAL A 239 3.24 -3.36 19.52
N LYS A 240 3.25 -3.19 20.84
CA LYS A 240 3.87 -2.02 21.47
C LYS A 240 5.36 -1.91 21.19
N TRP A 241 6.06 -3.03 21.07
CA TRP A 241 7.50 -3.06 20.78
C TRP A 241 7.79 -2.91 19.29
N VAL A 242 7.07 -3.64 18.43
CA VAL A 242 7.24 -3.65 16.97
C VAL A 242 7.05 -2.26 16.36
N LEU A 243 6.12 -1.47 16.90
CA LEU A 243 5.80 -0.10 16.47
C LEU A 243 6.66 0.99 17.13
N ARG A 244 7.60 0.66 18.02
CA ARG A 244 8.53 1.67 18.57
C ARG A 244 9.44 2.21 17.48
N HIS A 245 9.95 3.42 17.69
CA HIS A 245 11.10 3.91 16.93
C HIS A 245 12.28 2.92 17.13
N GLY A 246 12.83 2.40 16.02
CA GLY A 246 13.84 1.34 16.06
C GLY A 246 13.30 -0.07 16.29
N GLY A 247 11.97 -0.27 16.22
CA GLY A 247 11.33 -1.55 16.45
C GLY A 247 11.37 -2.51 15.24
N PRO A 248 11.01 -3.78 15.46
CA PRO A 248 11.07 -4.82 14.41
C PRO A 248 10.16 -4.59 13.21
N ALA A 249 9.17 -3.69 13.24
CA ALA A 249 8.35 -3.39 12.06
C ALA A 249 9.19 -2.87 10.89
N TYR A 250 10.30 -2.20 11.18
CA TYR A 250 11.07 -1.46 10.19
C TYR A 250 12.54 -1.87 10.12
N PHE A 251 13.09 -2.49 11.16
CA PHE A 251 14.51 -2.83 11.25
C PHE A 251 14.72 -4.33 11.34
N SER A 252 15.74 -4.86 10.65
CA SER A 252 16.15 -6.27 10.80
C SER A 252 16.86 -6.52 12.13
N VAL A 253 17.58 -5.53 12.65
CA VAL A 253 18.21 -5.55 13.98
C VAL A 253 17.56 -4.45 14.82
N PRO A 254 16.42 -4.75 15.48
CA PRO A 254 15.70 -3.76 16.26
C PRO A 254 16.35 -3.51 17.61
N ILE A 255 15.95 -2.41 18.27
CA ILE A 255 16.26 -2.17 19.67
C ILE A 255 15.58 -3.25 20.52
N PRO A 256 16.27 -3.91 21.47
CA PRO A 256 15.67 -4.90 22.37
C PRO A 256 14.44 -4.37 23.11
N SER A 257 13.44 -5.23 23.33
CA SER A 257 12.14 -4.82 23.90
C SER A 257 12.23 -4.24 25.32
N ASP A 258 13.25 -4.67 26.05
CA ASP A 258 13.61 -4.33 27.43
C ASP A 258 14.63 -3.19 27.54
N SER A 259 15.09 -2.63 26.41
CA SER A 259 16.02 -1.51 26.44
C SER A 259 15.39 -0.27 27.07
N ILE A 260 15.96 0.17 28.20
CA ILE A 260 15.61 1.40 28.92
C ILE A 260 16.61 2.53 28.58
N ILE A 261 17.64 2.21 27.80
CA ILE A 261 18.78 3.10 27.55
C ILE A 261 18.34 4.24 26.61
N ASN A 262 18.59 5.48 27.03
CA ASN A 262 18.30 6.66 26.23
C ASN A 262 19.20 6.70 24.97
N HIS A 263 18.67 7.13 23.82
CA HIS A 263 19.43 7.28 22.57
C HIS A 263 20.68 8.19 22.65
N LYS A 264 20.78 9.03 23.69
CA LYS A 264 21.96 9.86 23.97
C LYS A 264 23.02 9.17 24.84
N HIS A 265 22.72 7.99 25.38
CA HIS A 265 23.62 7.26 26.23
C HIS A 265 24.74 6.61 25.40
N LYS A 266 25.94 6.49 25.99
CA LYS A 266 27.13 5.94 25.34
C LYS A 266 26.96 4.47 24.95
N ASP A 267 26.22 3.72 25.77
CA ASP A 267 25.95 2.30 25.54
C ASP A 267 24.69 2.04 24.71
N TYR A 268 24.09 3.10 24.13
CA TYR A 268 22.96 2.92 23.22
C TYR A 268 23.44 2.30 21.91
N VAL A 269 22.93 1.11 21.62
CA VAL A 269 23.11 0.45 20.32
C VAL A 269 21.98 0.91 19.40
N PRO A 270 22.28 1.67 18.33
CA PRO A 270 21.25 2.07 17.37
C PRO A 270 20.72 0.85 16.61
N PRO A 271 19.44 0.87 16.20
CA PRO A 271 18.89 -0.18 15.35
C PRO A 271 19.59 -0.17 13.98
N ASP A 272 19.66 -1.34 13.33
CA ASP A 272 20.29 -1.50 12.02
C ASP A 272 19.38 -2.28 11.05
N GLY A 273 19.70 -2.17 9.75
CA GLY A 273 18.95 -2.82 8.69
C GLY A 273 17.55 -2.23 8.51
N PHE A 274 17.47 -0.91 8.44
CA PHE A 274 16.23 -0.20 8.11
C PHE A 274 15.65 -0.69 6.78
N LEU A 275 14.33 -0.93 6.77
CA LEU A 275 13.52 -1.55 5.72
C LEU A 275 13.87 -3.00 5.37
N LYS A 276 14.82 -3.60 6.09
CA LYS A 276 15.17 -5.02 5.98
C LYS A 276 14.41 -5.89 6.97
N SER A 277 13.37 -5.36 7.60
CA SER A 277 12.49 -6.11 8.50
C SER A 277 11.86 -7.31 7.79
N ASP A 278 11.68 -8.40 8.54
CA ASP A 278 10.95 -9.60 8.13
C ASP A 278 9.48 -9.31 7.77
N PHE A 279 8.94 -8.15 8.17
CA PHE A 279 7.58 -7.71 7.81
C PHE A 279 7.52 -6.91 6.50
N ILE A 280 8.64 -6.30 6.07
CA ILE A 280 8.69 -5.44 4.88
C ILE A 280 9.35 -6.17 3.70
N SER A 281 10.51 -6.79 3.92
CA SER A 281 11.34 -7.34 2.84
C SER A 281 10.64 -8.40 1.99
N PRO A 282 9.93 -9.40 2.57
CA PRO A 282 9.22 -10.39 1.77
C PRO A 282 8.14 -9.78 0.88
N ILE A 283 7.40 -8.79 1.41
CA ILE A 283 6.34 -8.09 0.70
C ILE A 283 6.93 -7.21 -0.41
N ALA A 284 7.92 -6.38 -0.10
CA ALA A 284 8.59 -5.54 -1.08
C ALA A 284 9.13 -6.38 -2.24
N LYS A 285 9.80 -7.48 -1.94
CA LYS A 285 10.31 -8.42 -2.94
C LYS A 285 9.20 -8.98 -3.84
N GLN A 286 8.08 -9.40 -3.26
CA GLN A 286 6.95 -9.92 -4.02
C GLN A 286 6.38 -8.87 -4.97
N TYR A 287 6.17 -7.64 -4.49
CA TYR A 287 5.42 -6.63 -5.22
C TYR A 287 6.27 -5.87 -6.24
N LEU A 288 7.56 -5.65 -5.97
CA LEU A 288 8.47 -5.04 -6.95
C LEU A 288 8.57 -5.85 -8.25
N ASN A 289 8.30 -7.16 -8.21
CA ASN A 289 8.20 -7.99 -9.43
C ASN A 289 7.06 -7.56 -10.36
N PHE A 290 5.97 -6.98 -9.85
CA PHE A 290 4.88 -6.48 -10.71
C PHE A 290 5.33 -5.30 -11.58
N ALA A 291 6.38 -4.59 -11.19
CA ALA A 291 6.92 -3.46 -11.93
C ALA A 291 8.11 -3.83 -12.84
N LYS A 292 8.55 -5.09 -12.84
CA LYS A 292 9.79 -5.55 -13.52
C LYS A 292 9.79 -5.29 -15.03
N GLN A 293 8.64 -5.38 -15.67
CA GLN A 293 8.47 -5.15 -17.12
C GLN A 293 8.14 -3.69 -17.46
N SER A 294 8.26 -2.77 -16.51
CA SER A 294 7.95 -1.37 -16.76
C SER A 294 8.84 -0.75 -17.86
N GLY A 295 8.22 0.04 -18.73
CA GLY A 295 8.90 0.87 -19.72
C GLY A 295 9.42 2.20 -19.15
N LEU A 296 9.05 2.56 -17.91
CA LEU A 296 9.54 3.78 -17.27
C LEU A 296 11.02 3.67 -16.90
N LYS A 297 11.70 4.81 -16.87
CA LYS A 297 13.11 4.92 -16.50
C LYS A 297 13.30 5.73 -15.21
N PRO A 298 14.28 5.36 -14.37
CA PRO A 298 15.14 4.17 -14.47
C PRO A 298 14.35 2.88 -14.21
N ALA A 299 14.87 1.73 -14.66
CA ALA A 299 14.22 0.45 -14.35
C ALA A 299 14.35 0.12 -12.86
N LEU A 300 13.32 -0.50 -12.27
CA LEU A 300 13.36 -1.05 -10.91
C LEU A 300 14.12 -2.39 -10.91
N ASP A 301 15.43 -2.33 -11.10
CA ASP A 301 16.31 -3.49 -11.02
C ASP A 301 17.52 -3.22 -10.13
N ALA A 302 18.19 -4.30 -9.71
CA ALA A 302 19.37 -4.23 -8.85
C ALA A 302 20.58 -3.55 -9.52
N LYS A 303 20.61 -3.47 -10.87
CA LYS A 303 21.72 -2.87 -11.62
C LYS A 303 21.66 -1.35 -11.60
N HIS A 304 20.45 -0.79 -11.57
CA HIS A 304 20.21 0.65 -11.53
C HIS A 304 19.95 1.17 -10.12
N ALA A 305 20.28 0.41 -9.07
CA ALA A 305 20.08 0.82 -7.68
C ALA A 305 20.70 2.21 -7.35
N SER A 306 21.81 2.60 -8.00
CA SER A 306 22.45 3.92 -7.88
C SER A 306 21.64 5.07 -8.47
N ILE A 307 21.06 4.89 -9.66
CA ILE A 307 20.27 5.94 -10.34
C ILE A 307 18.87 5.98 -9.75
N SER A 308 18.35 4.79 -9.45
CA SER A 308 17.20 4.62 -8.61
C SER A 308 17.44 5.39 -7.32
N PHE A 309 18.60 5.39 -6.64
CA PHE A 309 18.82 6.16 -5.39
C PHE A 309 18.30 7.61 -5.43
N THR A 310 18.61 8.35 -6.51
CA THR A 310 18.11 9.72 -6.74
C THR A 310 16.61 9.82 -7.06
N LEU A 311 16.00 8.77 -7.63
CA LEU A 311 14.54 8.63 -7.71
C LEU A 311 13.91 7.96 -6.47
N LEU A 312 14.71 7.26 -5.65
CA LEU A 312 14.35 6.49 -4.45
C LEU A 312 14.36 7.39 -3.20
N ASP A 313 14.78 8.65 -3.30
CA ASP A 313 14.24 9.75 -2.46
C ASP A 313 12.68 9.75 -2.50
N GLY A 314 12.09 9.13 -3.52
CA GLY A 314 10.68 8.81 -3.67
C GLY A 314 10.33 7.32 -3.54
N LEU A 315 10.97 6.52 -2.67
CA LEU A 315 10.44 5.20 -2.28
C LEU A 315 9.18 5.33 -1.43
N ALA A 316 8.16 5.87 -2.05
CA ALA A 316 6.81 5.80 -1.60
C ALA A 316 6.34 4.35 -1.44
N ASP A 317 6.96 3.41 -2.14
CA ASP A 317 6.73 1.98 -1.95
C ASP A 317 7.09 1.46 -0.58
N ALA A 318 8.34 1.70 -0.16
CA ALA A 318 8.77 1.28 1.16
C ALA A 318 7.93 2.00 2.23
N ASN A 319 7.56 3.25 1.97
CA ASN A 319 6.64 4.00 2.82
C ASN A 319 5.21 3.43 2.81
N LEU A 320 4.69 3.01 1.66
CA LEU A 320 3.37 2.44 1.49
C LEU A 320 3.32 1.10 2.22
N ILE A 321 4.31 0.23 2.02
CA ILE A 321 4.44 -1.05 2.71
C ILE A 321 4.62 -0.83 4.21
N ALA A 322 5.53 0.04 4.64
CA ALA A 322 5.75 0.35 6.05
C ALA A 322 4.48 0.88 6.72
N ASN A 323 3.73 1.76 6.04
CA ASN A 323 2.45 2.26 6.51
C ASN A 323 1.43 1.11 6.63
N LEU A 324 1.29 0.27 5.60
CA LEU A 324 0.41 -0.90 5.66
C LEU A 324 0.80 -1.87 6.78
N VAL A 325 2.09 -2.07 7.05
CA VAL A 325 2.62 -2.89 8.14
C VAL A 325 2.22 -2.29 9.49
N GLU A 326 2.45 -0.99 9.67
CA GLU A 326 2.06 -0.27 10.88
C GLU A 326 0.56 -0.39 11.14
N GLN A 327 -0.26 -0.20 10.12
CA GLN A 327 -1.72 -0.27 10.20
C GLN A 327 -2.21 -1.68 10.53
N ALA A 328 -1.62 -2.70 9.90
CA ALA A 328 -1.91 -4.08 10.22
C ALA A 328 -1.60 -4.39 11.70
N PHE A 329 -0.46 -3.95 12.24
CA PHE A 329 -0.16 -4.09 13.66
C PHE A 329 -1.12 -3.29 14.57
N VAL A 330 -1.47 -2.06 14.19
CA VAL A 330 -2.45 -1.24 14.94
C VAL A 330 -3.81 -1.94 15.02
N ALA A 331 -4.25 -2.65 13.99
CA ALA A 331 -5.49 -3.42 14.02
C ALA A 331 -5.47 -4.53 15.11
N PHE A 332 -4.31 -5.14 15.38
CA PHE A 332 -4.14 -6.09 16.49
C PHE A 332 -4.08 -5.39 17.87
N TRP A 333 -3.57 -4.16 17.93
CA TRP A 333 -3.53 -3.35 19.15
C TRP A 333 -4.94 -3.01 19.64
N THR A 334 -5.76 -2.44 18.76
CA THR A 334 -7.11 -1.97 19.09
C THR A 334 -8.09 -3.13 19.25
N GLY A 335 -7.82 -4.29 18.62
CA GLY A 335 -8.77 -5.40 18.51
C GLY A 335 -9.99 -5.07 17.65
N SER A 336 -9.94 -3.93 16.96
CA SER A 336 -10.89 -3.52 15.93
C SER A 336 -10.08 -3.18 14.69
N TYR A 337 -10.48 -3.73 13.54
CA TYR A 337 -9.99 -3.20 12.27
C TYR A 337 -10.38 -1.72 12.24
N VAL A 338 -9.41 -0.81 12.36
CA VAL A 338 -9.72 0.62 12.35
C VAL A 338 -10.24 0.90 10.96
N THR A 339 -11.53 1.19 10.86
CA THR A 339 -12.14 1.57 9.58
C THR A 339 -11.37 2.79 9.07
N PRO A 340 -10.92 2.83 7.80
CA PRO A 340 -10.01 3.84 7.26
C PRO A 340 -10.55 5.29 7.28
N LYS A 341 -11.72 5.56 7.88
CA LYS A 341 -12.15 6.93 8.20
C LYS A 341 -11.20 7.69 9.14
N LYS A 342 -10.29 7.00 9.83
CA LYS A 342 -9.15 7.62 10.56
C LYS A 342 -7.83 7.63 9.78
N PHE A 343 -7.84 7.20 8.52
CA PHE A 343 -6.71 7.31 7.61
C PHE A 343 -6.61 8.75 7.10
N ASP A 344 -6.54 9.72 8.03
CA ASP A 344 -6.18 11.07 7.64
C ASP A 344 -4.73 11.03 7.21
N HIS A 345 -4.51 11.37 5.94
CA HIS A 345 -3.20 11.55 5.35
C HIS A 345 -2.29 12.36 6.30
N LYS A 346 -2.81 13.35 7.02
CA LYS A 346 -2.04 14.17 7.96
C LYS A 346 -1.42 13.36 9.10
N GLU A 347 -2.14 12.38 9.68
CA GLU A 347 -1.61 11.57 10.79
C GLU A 347 -0.55 10.60 10.29
N CYS A 348 -0.84 9.84 9.22
CA CYS A 348 0.12 8.91 8.60
C CYS A 348 1.38 9.64 8.08
N LEU A 349 1.20 10.81 7.44
CA LEU A 349 2.30 11.58 6.89
C LEU A 349 3.25 12.10 7.99
N SER A 350 2.74 12.36 9.19
CA SER A 350 3.57 12.84 10.29
C SER A 350 4.60 11.79 10.73
N SER A 351 4.18 10.54 10.93
CA SER A 351 5.09 9.40 11.16
C SER A 351 6.01 9.20 9.96
N MET A 352 5.46 9.26 8.74
CA MET A 352 6.23 9.09 7.50
C MET A 352 7.31 10.16 7.30
N LYS A 353 7.15 11.40 7.78
CA LYS A 353 8.20 12.43 7.68
C LYS A 353 9.47 12.04 8.42
N ASP A 354 9.35 11.36 9.55
CA ASP A 354 10.52 10.83 10.26
C ASP A 354 11.11 9.62 9.51
N PHE A 355 10.29 8.77 8.91
CA PHE A 355 10.75 7.71 7.98
C PHE A 355 11.53 8.28 6.80
N LEU A 356 11.05 9.35 6.17
CA LEU A 356 11.71 10.02 5.05
C LEU A 356 13.12 10.54 5.43
N LYS A 357 13.30 11.04 6.66
CA LYS A 357 14.64 11.43 7.15
C LYS A 357 15.59 10.23 7.29
N HIS A 358 15.07 9.05 7.58
CA HIS A 358 15.86 7.82 7.67
C HIS A 358 16.12 7.19 6.30
N LEU A 359 15.17 7.29 5.36
CA LEU A 359 15.33 6.84 3.97
C LEU A 359 16.54 7.49 3.30
N ASN A 360 16.72 8.80 3.47
CA ASN A 360 17.86 9.53 2.90
C ASN A 360 19.22 9.10 3.49
N LYS A 361 19.23 8.29 4.56
CA LYS A 361 20.46 7.75 5.18
C LYS A 361 20.78 6.32 4.73
N VAL A 362 19.87 5.65 4.02
CA VAL A 362 20.11 4.29 3.52
C VAL A 362 21.15 4.35 2.43
N LYS A 363 22.23 3.58 2.54
CA LYS A 363 23.30 3.55 1.54
C LYS A 363 22.87 2.76 0.31
N GLU A 364 23.46 3.05 -0.84
CA GLU A 364 23.18 2.34 -2.10
C GLU A 364 23.33 0.81 -1.96
N ASP A 365 24.38 0.33 -1.29
CA ASP A 365 24.57 -1.11 -1.07
C ASP A 365 23.44 -1.74 -0.24
N GLN A 366 22.85 -0.98 0.69
CA GLN A 366 21.69 -1.45 1.45
C GLN A 366 20.45 -1.52 0.56
N TRP A 367 20.27 -0.56 -0.35
CA TRP A 367 19.24 -0.63 -1.38
C TRP A 367 19.43 -1.82 -2.31
N ARG A 368 20.66 -2.10 -2.76
CA ARG A 368 20.94 -3.30 -3.56
C ARG A 368 20.53 -4.56 -2.82
N GLN A 369 20.78 -4.66 -1.52
CA GLN A 369 20.35 -5.83 -0.73
C GLN A 369 18.82 -5.92 -0.62
N ILE A 370 18.11 -4.80 -0.46
CA ILE A 370 16.65 -4.75 -0.45
C ILE A 370 16.08 -5.12 -1.84
N LEU A 371 16.76 -4.68 -2.90
CA LEU A 371 16.36 -4.84 -4.31
C LEU A 371 16.92 -6.09 -4.98
N GLN A 372 17.67 -6.94 -4.27
CA GLN A 372 18.23 -8.19 -4.78
C GLN A 372 17.10 -9.23 -4.84
N PHE A 373 16.27 -9.13 -5.89
CA PHE A 373 15.27 -10.13 -6.28
C PHE A 373 15.69 -10.95 -7.50
#